data_AF-A0A7X4DMA6-F1
#
_entry.id   AF-A0A7X4DMA6-F1
#
_cell.length_a   1.000
_cell.length_b   1.000
_cell.length_c   1.000
_cell.angle_alpha   90.00
_cell.angle_beta   90.00
_cell.angle_gamma   90.00
#
_symmetry.space_group_name_H-M   'P 1'
#
loop_
_entity.id
_entity.type
_entity.pdbx_description
1 polymer ?
#
loop_
_entity_poly.entity_id
_entity_poly.type
_entity_poly.pdbx_seq_one_letter_code
_entity_poly.pdbx_strand_id
1 'polypeptide(L)'
;MDKDNPTQFGRAMAELGIEMIAGYSPQARGRSERLFGTLQGRLPQELAKAGITGMDEGNASFAMEPESAFVLLLLSDEGEAARSPLPEGGADGWQ
;
A
#
# COMPACT_ATOMS: atom_id res chain seq x y z
N MET A 1 -13.80 -3.47 -12.51
CA MET A 1 -13.56 -2.57 -13.66
C MET A 1 -13.90 -3.32 -14.92
N ASP A 2 -14.45 -2.62 -15.89
CA ASP A 2 -14.74 -3.16 -17.20
C ASP A 2 -13.42 -3.43 -17.93
N LYS A 3 -13.14 -4.70 -18.25
CA LYS A 3 -11.93 -5.07 -18.99
C LYS A 3 -12.01 -4.60 -20.44
N ASP A 4 -13.22 -4.42 -20.96
CA ASP A 4 -13.47 -4.03 -22.34
C ASP A 4 -13.43 -2.50 -22.52
N ASN A 5 -13.43 -1.75 -21.42
CA ASN A 5 -13.26 -0.30 -21.42
C ASN A 5 -12.20 0.17 -20.40
N PRO A 6 -10.90 0.00 -20.71
CA PRO A 6 -9.82 0.38 -19.81
C PRO A 6 -9.81 1.89 -19.54
N THR A 7 -9.57 2.25 -18.29
CA THR A 7 -9.35 3.65 -17.86
C THR A 7 -8.13 4.24 -18.57
N GLN A 8 -7.98 5.57 -18.56
CA GLN A 8 -6.79 6.22 -19.15
C GLN A 8 -5.48 5.67 -18.57
N PHE A 9 -5.45 5.40 -17.27
CA PHE A 9 -4.33 4.73 -16.61
C PHE A 9 -4.10 3.32 -17.17
N GLY A 10 -5.17 2.52 -17.33
CA GLY A 10 -5.06 1.18 -17.89
C GLY A 10 -4.56 1.14 -19.33
N ARG A 11 -4.93 2.14 -20.14
CA ARG A 11 -4.42 2.30 -21.51
C ARG A 11 -2.93 2.66 -21.49
N ALA A 12 -2.52 3.59 -20.63
CA ALA A 12 -1.11 3.97 -20.50
C ALA A 12 -0.23 2.81 -20.03
N MET A 13 -0.70 1.99 -19.08
CA MET A 13 0.04 0.80 -18.64
C MET A 13 0.20 -0.22 -19.77
N ALA A 14 -0.84 -0.42 -20.60
CA ALA A 14 -0.77 -1.31 -21.77
C ALA A 14 0.23 -0.80 -22.83
N GLU A 15 0.25 0.50 -23.11
CA GLU A 15 1.20 1.12 -24.04
C GLU A 15 2.65 0.99 -23.56
N LEU A 16 2.87 1.04 -22.24
CA LEU A 16 4.17 0.82 -21.61
C LEU A 16 4.54 -0.66 -21.46
N GLY A 17 3.68 -1.60 -21.86
CA GLY A 17 3.92 -3.04 -21.71
C GLY A 17 3.88 -3.53 -20.26
N ILE A 18 3.23 -2.77 -19.36
CA ILE A 18 3.12 -3.10 -17.94
C ILE A 18 1.83 -3.89 -17.70
N GLU A 19 1.97 -5.14 -17.26
CA GLU A 19 0.83 -5.97 -16.89
C GLU A 19 0.18 -5.46 -15.59
N MET A 20 -1.08 -5.06 -15.67
CA MET A 20 -1.85 -4.66 -14.51
C MET A 20 -2.42 -5.89 -13.79
N ILE A 21 -1.84 -6.22 -12.63
CA ILE A 21 -2.40 -7.23 -11.74
C ILE A 21 -3.52 -6.60 -10.93
N ALA A 22 -4.76 -7.02 -11.20
CA ALA A 22 -5.92 -6.51 -10.53
C ALA A 22 -6.01 -7.01 -9.06
N GLY A 23 -5.76 -6.11 -8.11
CA GLY A 23 -5.86 -6.38 -6.66
C GLY A 23 -7.29 -6.49 -6.12
N TYR A 24 -8.23 -7.10 -6.84
CA TYR A 24 -9.62 -7.22 -6.40
C TYR A 24 -9.86 -8.36 -5.41
N SER A 25 -8.82 -9.10 -5.02
CA SER A 25 -8.98 -10.16 -4.01
C SER A 25 -9.20 -9.54 -2.62
N PRO A 26 -10.10 -10.12 -1.79
CA PRO A 26 -10.25 -9.72 -0.39
C PRO A 26 -8.92 -9.70 0.37
N GLN A 27 -8.00 -10.61 0.03
CA GLN A 27 -6.66 -10.72 0.61
C GLN A 27 -5.78 -9.51 0.24
N ALA A 28 -5.73 -9.11 -1.04
CA ALA A 28 -4.96 -7.94 -1.46
C ALA A 28 -5.51 -6.67 -0.83
N ARG A 29 -6.84 -6.53 -0.80
CA ARG A 29 -7.52 -5.42 -0.12
C ARG A 29 -7.19 -5.36 1.36
N GLY A 30 -7.29 -6.48 2.08
CA GLY A 30 -6.98 -6.56 3.51
C GLY A 30 -5.50 -6.31 3.84
N ARG A 31 -4.57 -6.56 2.91
CA ARG A 31 -3.17 -6.15 3.07
C ARG A 31 -3.03 -4.63 2.97
N SER A 32 -3.64 -4.02 1.94
CA SER A 32 -3.65 -2.57 1.78
C SER A 32 -4.29 -1.87 2.98
N GLU A 33 -5.46 -2.34 3.44
CA GLU A 33 -6.16 -1.74 4.60
C GLU A 33 -5.32 -1.78 5.89
N ARG A 34 -4.64 -2.90 6.18
CA ARG A 34 -3.72 -2.99 7.34
C ARG A 34 -2.52 -2.06 7.23
N LEU A 35 -1.95 -1.95 6.03
CA LEU A 35 -0.86 -1.03 5.75
C LEU A 35 -1.31 0.43 5.96
N PHE A 36 -2.45 0.80 5.37
CA PHE A 36 -3.03 2.14 5.51
C PHE A 36 -3.39 2.48 6.96
N GLY A 37 -3.95 1.54 7.72
CA GLY A 37 -4.22 1.74 9.15
C GLY A 37 -2.94 2.00 9.95
N THR A 38 -1.87 1.26 9.67
CA THR A 38 -0.56 1.48 10.31
C THR A 38 0.01 2.85 9.97
N LEU A 39 -0.07 3.25 8.70
CA LEU A 39 0.36 4.56 8.20
C LEU A 39 -0.44 5.70 8.87
N GLN A 40 -1.76 5.59 8.92
CA GLN A 40 -2.63 6.60 9.54
C GLN A 40 -2.34 6.78 11.03
N GLY A 41 -1.93 5.72 11.74
CA GLY A 41 -1.54 5.81 13.15
C GLY A 41 -0.15 6.41 13.37
N ARG A 42 0.82 6.10 12.51
CA ARG A 42 2.22 6.49 12.69
C ARG A 42 2.56 7.85 12.10
N LEU A 43 2.01 8.19 10.94
CA LEU A 43 2.35 9.41 10.23
C LEU A 43 2.13 10.68 11.07
N PRO A 44 1.00 10.86 11.79
CA PRO A 44 0.81 12.04 12.63
C PRO A 44 1.84 12.14 13.77
N GLN A 45 2.29 11.00 14.31
CA GLN A 45 3.30 10.98 15.39
C GLN A 45 4.67 11.39 14.87
N GLU A 46 5.04 10.93 13.67
CA GLU A 46 6.31 11.29 13.05
C GLU A 46 6.33 12.76 12.61
N LEU A 47 5.23 13.27 12.04
CA LEU A 47 5.10 14.71 11.73
C LEU A 47 5.21 15.56 13.00
N ALA A 48 4.57 15.14 14.09
CA ALA A 48 4.67 15.82 15.39
C ALA A 48 6.10 15.79 15.95
N LYS A 49 6.82 14.66 15.86
CA LYS A 49 8.23 14.56 16.26
C LYS A 49 9.14 15.48 15.44
N ALA A 50 8.84 15.66 14.16
CA ALA A 50 9.54 16.58 13.26
C ALA A 50 9.14 18.05 13.44
N GLY A 51 8.16 18.35 14.31
CA GLY A 51 7.64 19.70 14.51
C GLY A 51 6.81 20.24 13.34
N ILE A 52 6.38 19.37 12.42
CA ILE A 52 5.60 19.74 11.23
C ILE A 52 4.14 19.90 11.64
N THR A 53 3.60 21.10 11.42
CA THR A 53 2.19 21.41 11.79
C THR A 53 1.40 22.00 10.63
N GLY A 54 2.08 22.46 9.58
CA GLY A 54 1.47 22.98 8.36
C GLY A 54 1.42 21.97 7.22
N MET A 55 0.45 22.14 6.32
CA MET A 55 0.32 21.35 5.10
C MET A 55 1.54 21.53 4.17
N ASP A 56 2.02 22.76 4.02
CA ASP A 56 3.16 23.08 3.16
C ASP A 56 4.45 22.43 3.69
N GLU A 57 4.67 22.46 5.00
CA GLU A 57 5.78 21.79 5.68
C GLU A 57 5.70 20.26 5.51
N GLY A 58 4.49 19.70 5.65
CA GLY A 58 4.23 18.29 5.40
C GLY A 58 4.58 17.89 3.97
N ASN A 59 4.08 18.62 2.98
CA ASN A 59 4.36 18.35 1.58
C ASN A 59 5.85 18.49 1.24
N ALA A 60 6.53 19.49 1.82
CA ALA A 60 7.98 19.67 1.65
C ALA A 60 8.77 18.48 2.22
N SER A 61 8.34 17.90 3.35
CA SER A 61 9.00 16.74 3.95
C SER A 61 8.95 15.47 3.10
N PHE A 62 7.94 15.33 2.22
CA PHE A 62 7.83 14.24 1.26
C PHE A 62 8.50 14.53 -0.09
N ALA A 63 8.77 15.81 -0.38
CA ALA A 63 9.37 16.24 -1.64
C ALA A 63 10.91 16.14 -1.64
N MET A 64 11.53 15.98 -0.47
CA MET A 64 12.98 15.88 -0.31
C MET A 64 13.33 14.64 0.52
N GLU A 65 14.07 13.71 -0.10
CA GLU A 65 14.74 12.53 0.46
C GLU A 65 13.91 11.23 0.71
N PRO A 66 14.18 10.15 -0.06
CA PRO A 66 13.59 8.83 0.13
C PRO A 66 14.11 8.07 1.38
N GLU A 67 15.09 8.64 2.10
CA GLU A 67 15.63 8.06 3.34
C GLU A 67 14.81 8.38 4.60
N SER A 68 13.64 9.00 4.45
CA SER A 68 12.70 9.12 5.56
C SER A 68 12.39 7.70 6.05
N ALA A 69 12.95 7.36 7.23
CA ALA A 69 12.97 6.02 7.83
C ALA A 69 11.60 5.32 7.85
N PHE A 70 10.54 6.13 7.78
CA PHE A 70 9.16 5.72 7.60
C PHE A 70 8.91 4.85 6.35
N VAL A 71 9.42 5.20 5.16
CA VAL A 71 9.24 4.42 3.92
C VAL A 71 10.12 3.17 3.92
N LEU A 72 11.35 3.29 4.41
CA LEU A 72 12.29 2.16 4.55
C LEU A 72 11.76 1.10 5.51
N LEU A 73 11.16 1.46 6.64
CA LEU A 73 10.53 0.51 7.58
C LEU A 73 9.29 -0.18 6.98
N LEU A 74 8.63 0.44 6.00
CA LEU A 74 7.45 -0.09 5.31
C LEU A 74 7.83 -1.15 4.25
N LEU A 75 9.01 -1.00 3.64
CA LEU A 75 9.59 -1.90 2.63
C LEU A 75 10.50 -2.97 3.25
N SER A 76 10.99 -2.74 4.47
CA SER A 76 11.75 -3.71 5.25
C SER A 76 10.79 -4.71 5.86
N ASP A 77 10.66 -5.86 5.21
CA ASP A 77 9.89 -7.05 5.58
C ASP A 77 10.39 -7.70 6.89
N GLU A 78 10.38 -6.95 8.01
CA GLU A 78 10.67 -7.47 9.35
C GLU A 78 9.40 -7.29 10.21
N GLY A 79 8.31 -7.88 9.71
CA GLY A 79 7.02 -7.95 10.38
C GLY A 79 6.58 -9.40 10.50
N GLU A 80 7.07 -10.06 11.56
CA GLU A 80 6.79 -11.40 12.10
C GLU A 80 5.28 -11.80 12.20
N ALA A 81 4.33 -11.07 11.60
CA ALA A 81 2.89 -11.24 11.76
C ALA A 81 2.16 -11.78 10.51
N ALA A 82 2.87 -12.38 9.55
CA ALA A 82 2.26 -12.89 8.31
C ALA A 82 2.36 -14.42 8.09
N ARG A 83 2.84 -15.20 9.07
CA ARG A 83 2.74 -16.68 9.02
C ARG A 83 1.55 -17.18 9.82
N SER A 84 0.36 -17.11 9.24
CA SER A 84 -0.62 -18.18 9.47
C SER A 84 -0.51 -19.10 8.26
N PRO A 85 -0.12 -20.38 8.41
CA PRO A 85 -0.15 -21.30 7.29
C PRO A 85 -1.60 -21.39 6.80
N LEU A 86 -1.79 -21.22 5.50
CA LEU A 86 -3.08 -21.52 4.88
C LEU A 86 -3.46 -22.95 5.28
N PRO A 87 -4.67 -23.19 5.79
CA PRO A 87 -5.10 -24.55 6.10
C PRO A 87 -5.01 -25.39 4.82
N GLU A 88 -4.40 -26.56 4.92
CA GLU A 88 -4.31 -27.50 3.80
C GLU A 88 -5.70 -28.08 3.52
N GLY A 89 -6.42 -27.41 2.63
CA GLY A 89 -7.77 -27.77 2.18
C GLY A 89 -8.21 -26.80 1.11
N GLY A 90 -8.45 -27.31 -0.10
CA GLY A 90 -8.83 -26.55 -1.28
C GLY A 90 -10.11 -25.72 -1.09
N ALA A 91 -10.35 -24.84 -2.06
CA ALA A 91 -11.38 -23.82 -2.10
C ALA A 91 -12.83 -24.37 -2.16
N ASP A 92 -13.23 -25.12 -1.14
CA ASP A 92 -14.51 -25.81 -1.07
C ASP A 92 -15.31 -25.26 0.13
N GLY A 93 -15.68 -23.98 0.08
CA GLY A 93 -16.36 -23.39 1.25
C GLY A 93 -16.86 -21.96 1.16
N TRP A 94 -16.92 -21.34 -0.01
CA TRP A 94 -17.50 -20.01 -0.17
C TRP A 94 -18.84 -20.14 -0.92
N GLN A 95 -19.92 -20.38 -0.17
CA GLN A 95 -21.26 -19.90 -0.52
C GLN A 95 -21.46 -18.53 0.13
#